data_AF-A0A4Q5QPU8-F1
#
_entry.id   AF-A0A4Q5QPU8-F1
#
_cell.length_a   1.000
_cell.length_b   1.000
_cell.length_c   1.000
_cell.angle_alpha   90.00
_cell.angle_beta   90.00
_cell.angle_gamma   90.00
#
_symmetry.space_group_name_H-M   'P 1'
#
loop_
_entity.id
_entity.type
_entity.pdbx_description
1 polymer ?
#
loop_
_entity_poly.entity_id
_entity_poly.type
_entity_poly.pdbx_seq_one_letter_code
_entity_poly.pdbx_strand_id
1 'polypeptide(L)'
;MNRHLVLTLAAFCLPSAAVAAPERSAMFAVSNLTCPTCPIAVKAAMGRVPGVSHVTVDFSTKVATVNYDPARATPAGIAAA
;
A
#
# COMPACT_ATOMS: atom_id res chain seq x y z
N MET A 1 48.60 -19.76 24.17
CA MET A 1 47.92 -19.24 25.39
C MET A 1 47.50 -17.81 25.06
N ASN A 2 46.24 -17.39 24.95
CA ASN A 2 45.02 -17.78 25.64
C ASN A 2 43.85 -17.98 24.67
N ARG A 3 43.37 -19.22 24.63
CA ARG A 3 41.98 -19.62 24.38
C ARG A 3 41.15 -19.25 25.63
N HIS A 4 39.82 -19.24 25.51
CA HIS A 4 38.84 -18.84 26.54
C HIS A 4 38.65 -17.31 26.57
N LEU A 5 37.46 -16.78 26.33
CA LEU A 5 36.29 -17.03 27.16
C LEU A 5 35.06 -16.38 26.47
N VAL A 6 33.93 -17.10 26.36
CA VAL A 6 32.54 -16.57 26.33
C VAL A 6 32.11 -15.82 25.04
N LEU A 7 31.29 -16.34 24.11
CA LEU A 7 30.02 -17.11 24.19
C LEU A 7 28.77 -16.29 24.58
N THR A 8 28.75 -14.96 24.42
CA THR A 8 27.51 -14.17 24.61
C THR A 8 27.43 -12.93 23.71
N LEU A 9 26.92 -13.08 22.49
CA LEU A 9 26.23 -12.00 21.77
C LEU A 9 25.11 -12.61 20.92
N ALA A 10 24.17 -13.29 21.59
CA ALA A 10 22.79 -13.29 21.14
C ALA A 10 22.25 -11.87 21.34
N ALA A 11 22.70 -10.94 20.50
CA ALA A 11 22.17 -9.59 20.43
C ALA A 11 20.76 -9.68 19.85
N PHE A 12 19.81 -9.91 20.76
CA PHE A 12 18.51 -9.25 20.78
C PHE A 12 17.90 -9.02 19.39
N CYS A 13 17.29 -10.08 18.86
CA CYS A 13 16.29 -9.93 17.81
C CYS A 13 15.05 -9.24 18.45
N LEU A 14 15.08 -7.91 18.60
CA LEU A 14 13.85 -7.15 18.85
C LEU A 14 13.00 -7.28 17.58
N PRO A 15 11.81 -7.91 17.62
CA PRO A 15 10.88 -7.73 16.53
C PRO A 15 10.54 -6.25 16.54
N SER A 16 11.01 -5.52 15.54
CA SER A 16 10.56 -4.15 15.29
C SER A 16 9.08 -4.28 14.96
N ALA A 17 8.23 -4.09 15.96
CA ALA A 17 6.80 -3.89 15.77
C ALA A 17 6.67 -2.57 15.02
N ALA A 18 6.74 -2.64 13.68
CA ALA A 18 6.39 -1.53 12.83
C ALA A 18 4.94 -1.18 13.17
N VAL A 19 4.77 -0.06 13.86
CA VAL A 19 3.47 0.58 14.03
C VAL A 19 2.97 0.85 12.63
N ALA A 20 2.05 0.02 12.16
CA ALA A 20 1.38 0.23 10.88
C ALA A 20 0.62 1.54 11.02
N ALA A 21 0.95 2.51 10.17
CA ALA A 21 0.21 3.77 10.09
C ALA A 21 -1.29 3.47 9.88
N PRO A 22 -2.21 4.37 10.28
CA PRO A 22 -3.63 4.14 10.06
C PRO A 22 -3.93 4.13 8.57
N GLU A 23 -3.84 2.98 7.92
CA GLU A 23 -4.22 2.79 6.53
C GLU A 23 -5.71 2.45 6.45
N ARG A 24 -6.41 3.11 5.52
CA ARG A 24 -7.79 2.79 5.18
C ARG A 24 -7.85 2.22 3.78
N SER A 25 -8.80 1.32 3.58
CA SER A 25 -9.13 0.81 2.26
C SER A 25 -10.42 1.44 1.76
N ALA A 26 -10.42 1.87 0.49
CA ALA A 26 -11.62 2.29 -0.23
C ALA A 26 -11.77 1.51 -1.53
N MET A 27 -13.02 1.27 -1.92
CA MET A 27 -13.37 0.60 -3.18
C MET A 27 -14.10 1.59 -4.10
N PHE A 28 -13.71 1.61 -5.37
CA PHE A 28 -14.24 2.49 -6.38
C PHE A 28 -14.74 1.66 -7.57
N ALA A 29 -16.00 1.86 -7.96
CA ALA A 29 -16.52 1.32 -9.21
C ALA A 29 -16.04 2.18 -10.38
N VAL A 30 -15.43 1.56 -11.39
CA VAL A 30 -14.91 2.26 -12.57
C VAL A 30 -15.76 1.89 -13.78
N SER A 31 -16.74 2.74 -14.10
CA SER A 31 -17.75 2.46 -15.12
C SER A 31 -17.19 2.22 -16.52
N ASN A 32 -16.04 2.81 -16.86
CA ASN A 32 -15.48 2.82 -18.21
C ASN A 32 -14.18 1.97 -18.37
N LEU A 33 -14.06 0.88 -17.60
CA LEU A 33 -13.01 -0.14 -17.79
C LEU A 33 -13.33 -1.02 -19.01
N THR A 34 -13.15 -0.49 -20.22
CA THR A 34 -13.41 -1.19 -21.50
C THR A 34 -12.17 -1.38 -22.38
N CYS A 35 -11.08 -0.66 -22.11
CA CYS A 35 -9.83 -0.80 -22.86
C CYS A 35 -8.82 -1.68 -22.09
N PRO A 36 -8.06 -2.57 -22.77
CA PRO A 36 -7.11 -3.49 -22.14
C PRO A 36 -6.03 -2.79 -21.30
N THR A 37 -5.71 -1.54 -21.62
CA THR A 37 -4.70 -0.75 -20.91
C THR A 37 -5.28 0.15 -19.82
N CYS A 38 -6.61 0.30 -19.74
CA CYS A 38 -7.27 1.11 -18.72
C CYS A 38 -6.91 0.73 -17.27
N PRO A 39 -6.82 -0.56 -16.87
CA PRO A 39 -6.42 -0.92 -15.51
C PRO A 39 -5.06 -0.36 -15.12
N ILE A 40 -4.12 -0.34 -16.07
CA ILE A 40 -2.75 0.16 -15.86
C ILE A 40 -2.81 1.67 -15.65
N ALA A 41 -3.54 2.39 -16.51
CA ALA A 41 -3.69 3.83 -16.41
C ALA A 41 -4.38 4.26 -15.10
N VAL A 42 -5.49 3.60 -14.72
CA VAL A 42 -6.22 3.89 -13.48
C VAL A 42 -5.35 3.62 -12.26
N LYS A 43 -4.66 2.46 -12.22
CA LYS A 43 -3.73 2.14 -11.12
C LYS A 43 -2.63 3.20 -11.01
N ALA A 44 -2.08 3.63 -12.14
CA ALA A 44 -1.03 4.64 -12.16
C ALA A 44 -1.54 6.04 -11.76
N ALA A 45 -2.77 6.41 -12.11
CA ALA A 45 -3.37 7.69 -11.72
C ALA A 45 -3.61 7.74 -10.20
N MET A 46 -4.35 6.76 -9.67
CA MET A 46 -4.64 6.68 -8.23
C MET A 46 -3.37 6.50 -7.39
N GLY A 47 -2.37 5.78 -7.89
CA GLY A 47 -1.09 5.59 -7.20
C GLY A 47 -0.21 6.84 -7.11
N ARG A 48 -0.50 7.90 -7.88
CA ARG A 48 0.20 9.20 -7.80
C ARG A 48 -0.37 10.12 -6.73
N VAL A 49 -1.54 9.81 -6.18
CA VAL A 49 -2.18 10.64 -5.15
C VAL A 49 -1.35 10.56 -3.87
N PRO A 50 -0.89 11.69 -3.31
CA PRO A 50 -0.13 11.69 -2.07
C PRO A 50 -0.93 11.04 -0.93
N GLY A 51 -0.32 10.07 -0.25
CA GLY A 51 -0.97 9.30 0.81
C GLY A 51 -1.54 7.95 0.38
N VAL A 52 -1.59 7.64 -0.92
CA VAL A 52 -1.90 6.29 -1.39
C VAL A 52 -0.69 5.38 -1.22
N SER A 53 -0.87 4.23 -0.59
CA SER A 53 0.18 3.22 -0.37
C SER A 53 0.07 2.04 -1.35
N HIS A 54 -1.16 1.67 -1.73
CA HIS A 54 -1.39 0.53 -2.62
C HIS A 54 -2.66 0.73 -3.45
N VAL A 55 -2.62 0.26 -4.70
CA VAL A 55 -3.77 0.26 -5.61
C VAL A 55 -3.85 -1.06 -6.34
N THR A 56 -5.01 -1.69 -6.32
CA THR A 56 -5.34 -2.88 -7.11
C THR A 56 -6.58 -2.61 -7.94
N VAL A 57 -6.56 -3.04 -9.20
CA VAL A 57 -7.69 -2.87 -10.12
C VAL A 57 -8.06 -4.24 -10.64
N ASP A 58 -9.31 -4.63 -10.45
CA ASP A 58 -9.87 -5.86 -10.95
C ASP A 58 -10.70 -5.57 -12.19
N PHE A 59 -10.23 -6.03 -13.36
CA PHE A 59 -10.89 -5.78 -14.64
C PHE A 59 -12.23 -6.53 -14.76
N SER A 60 -12.35 -7.70 -14.14
CA SER A 60 -13.55 -8.53 -14.19
C SER A 60 -14.73 -7.88 -13.47
N THR A 61 -14.50 -7.38 -12.25
CA THR A 61 -15.51 -6.72 -11.43
C THR A 61 -15.60 -5.21 -11.68
N LYS A 62 -14.63 -4.64 -12.40
CA LYS A 62 -14.49 -3.20 -12.65
C LYS A 62 -14.36 -2.39 -11.34
N VAL A 63 -13.67 -2.96 -10.36
CA VAL A 63 -13.45 -2.35 -9.04
C VAL A 63 -11.97 -2.02 -8.86
N ALA A 64 -11.70 -0.80 -8.41
CA ALA A 64 -10.39 -0.39 -7.91
C ALA A 64 -10.41 -0.34 -6.38
N THR A 65 -9.48 -1.05 -5.74
CA THR A 65 -9.27 -1.03 -4.29
C THR A 65 -8.00 -0.26 -3.98
N VAL A 66 -8.10 0.74 -3.12
CA VAL A 66 -7.00 1.64 -2.77
C VAL A 66 -6.79 1.63 -1.27
N ASN A 67 -5.55 1.36 -0.84
CA ASN A 67 -5.10 1.63 0.53
C ASN A 67 -4.47 3.01 0.58
N TYR A 68 -4.91 3.83 1.53
CA TYR A 68 -4.45 5.20 1.68
C TYR A 68 -4.43 5.64 3.15
N ASP A 69 -3.62 6.65 3.42
CA ASP A 69 -3.55 7.35 4.69
C ASP A 69 -4.65 8.44 4.74
N PRO A 70 -5.65 8.31 5.63
CA PRO A 70 -6.76 9.27 5.72
C PRO A 70 -6.33 10.64 6.25
N ALA A 71 -5.11 10.79 6.78
CA ALA A 71 -4.55 12.09 7.13
C ALA A 71 -3.99 12.85 5.91
N ARG A 72 -3.73 12.15 4.79
CA ARG A 72 -3.12 12.72 3.58
C ARG A 72 -4.00 12.68 2.33
N ALA A 73 -4.93 11.73 2.25
CA ALA A 73 -5.84 11.58 1.12
C ALA A 73 -7.28 11.35 1.56
N THR A 74 -8.23 11.68 0.68
CA THR A 74 -9.66 11.39 0.85
C THR A 74 -10.15 10.53 -0.31
N PRO A 75 -11.21 9.71 -0.12
CA PRO A 75 -11.79 8.92 -1.21
C PRO A 75 -12.18 9.78 -2.42
N ALA A 76 -12.73 10.98 -2.18
CA ALA A 76 -13.10 11.90 -3.25
C ALA A 76 -11.87 12.41 -4.03
N GLY A 77 -10.76 12.73 -3.33
CA GLY A 77 -9.52 13.13 -3.98
C GLY A 77 -8.89 12.00 -4.80
N ILE A 78 -8.98 10.77 -4.32
CA ILE A 78 -8.50 9.57 -5.04
C ILE A 78 -9.35 9.28 -6.28
N ALA A 79 -10.68 9.45 -6.18
CA ALA A 79 -11.59 9.25 -7.30
C ALA A 79 -11.46 10.30 -8.41
N ALA A 80 -10.85 11.45 -8.13
CA ALA A 80 -10.65 12.55 -9.08
C ALA A 80 -9.30 12.51 -9.82
N ALA A 81 -8.44 11.54 -9.50
CA ALA A 81 -7.11 11.35 -10.10
C ALA A 81 -7.17 10.77 -11.52
#